data_AF-A0A519ZXK4-F1
#
_entry.id   AF-A0A519ZXK4-F1
#
_cell.length_a   1.000
_cell.length_b   1.000
_cell.length_c   1.000
_cell.angle_alpha   90.00
_cell.angle_beta   90.00
_cell.angle_gamma   90.00
#
_symmetry.space_group_name_H-M   'P 1'
#
loop_
_entity.id
_entity.type
_entity.pdbx_description
1 polymer ?
#
loop_
_entity_poly.entity_id
_entity_poly.type
_entity_poly.pdbx_seq_one_letter_code
_entity_poly.pdbx_strand_id
1 'polypeptide(L)'
;MKKATLALALLTAASTLPALAQEQGIHQQSTEYEAPTDPLVVKKLDKWRDQKFGLILHWGLYAVPGIIESWQICSEPWIDRDSTSNYEAYKQNYWNYSKVFNPVNFNPEQWASVAKKAGMRYLVFTTKHHDGFNMFDTKQSDFKISNGPFKDNPRADVAKYVFSAFRKEGFMIGAYFSKPDWHSQDFWWPKYATPDRNVNYDIKKYPWRWKKYQDFTYNQISELMHNYGSMDIL
;
A
#
# COMPACT_ATOMS: atom_id res chain seq x y z
N MET A 1 79.57 -9.96 21.17
CA MET A 1 78.44 -9.05 21.47
C MET A 1 77.17 -9.65 20.88
N LYS A 2 76.22 -10.02 21.74
CA LYS A 2 74.94 -10.64 21.39
C LYS A 2 74.04 -9.61 20.70
N LYS A 3 73.42 -9.95 19.57
CA LYS A 3 72.19 -9.29 19.11
C LYS A 3 71.20 -10.37 18.67
N ALA A 4 70.20 -10.56 19.53
CA ALA A 4 69.05 -11.40 19.29
C ALA A 4 68.12 -10.71 18.27
N THR A 5 67.73 -11.42 17.23
CA THR A 5 66.73 -10.96 16.27
C THR A 5 65.37 -11.34 16.83
N LEU A 6 64.63 -10.34 17.33
CA LEU A 6 63.28 -10.49 17.85
C LEU A 6 62.31 -10.62 16.67
N ALA A 7 61.70 -11.79 16.50
CA ALA A 7 60.58 -11.98 15.59
C ALA A 7 59.31 -11.42 16.24
N LEU A 8 58.77 -10.34 15.69
CA LEU A 8 57.48 -9.78 16.11
C LEU A 8 56.39 -10.27 15.13
N ALA A 9 55.75 -11.38 15.46
CA ALA A 9 54.53 -11.83 14.78
C ALA A 9 53.36 -11.01 15.33
N LEU A 10 52.91 -10.01 14.57
CA LEU A 10 51.65 -9.31 14.81
C LEU A 10 50.49 -10.22 14.36
N LEU A 11 49.95 -11.01 15.29
CA LEU A 11 48.62 -11.59 15.11
C LEU A 11 47.58 -10.50 15.32
N THR A 12 47.15 -9.84 14.25
CA THR A 12 45.90 -9.08 14.25
C THR A 12 44.75 -10.08 14.16
N ALA A 13 44.22 -10.47 15.31
CA ALA A 13 42.91 -11.09 15.40
C ALA A 13 41.86 -10.02 15.04
N ALA A 14 41.54 -9.91 13.75
CA ALA A 14 40.38 -9.15 13.30
C ALA A 14 39.13 -9.92 13.73
N SER A 15 38.62 -9.61 14.93
CA SER A 15 37.28 -9.98 15.34
C SER A 15 36.31 -9.26 14.41
N THR A 16 35.84 -9.96 13.38
CA THR A 16 34.70 -9.54 12.58
C THR A 16 33.46 -9.59 13.46
N LEU A 17 33.20 -8.51 14.20
CA LEU A 17 31.89 -8.26 14.77
C LEU A 17 30.92 -8.09 13.58
N PRO A 18 29.89 -8.95 13.43
CA PRO A 18 28.87 -8.71 12.42
C PRO A 18 28.21 -7.36 12.74
N ALA A 19 28.08 -6.53 11.70
CA ALA A 19 27.40 -5.25 11.78
C ALA A 19 25.90 -5.48 12.05
N LEU A 20 25.52 -5.64 13.32
CA LEU A 20 24.12 -5.71 13.78
C LEU A 20 23.46 -4.32 13.81
N ALA A 21 23.58 -3.53 12.73
CA ALA A 21 23.08 -2.16 12.69
C ALA A 21 21.68 -2.02 12.05
N GLN A 22 21.05 -3.12 11.61
CA GLN A 22 19.87 -3.05 10.73
C GLN A 22 18.57 -3.64 11.29
N GLU A 23 18.46 -3.91 12.60
CA GLU A 23 17.26 -4.59 13.14
C GLU A 23 16.39 -3.77 14.10
N GLN A 24 16.82 -2.57 14.51
CA GLN A 24 16.00 -1.75 15.41
C GLN A 24 14.91 -1.03 14.61
N GLY A 25 13.73 -1.65 14.49
CA GLY A 25 12.50 -1.04 13.95
C GLY A 25 11.72 -1.89 12.95
N ILE A 26 12.22 -3.08 12.58
CA ILE A 26 11.50 -4.03 11.72
C ILE A 26 10.98 -5.13 12.65
N HIS A 27 9.67 -5.39 12.62
CA HIS A 27 9.14 -6.59 13.26
C HIS A 27 9.78 -7.79 12.57
N GLN A 28 10.57 -8.55 13.33
CA GLN A 28 11.13 -9.80 12.85
C GLN A 28 10.00 -10.75 12.47
N GLN A 29 10.21 -11.56 11.44
CA GLN A 29 9.25 -12.60 11.10
C GLN A 29 9.13 -13.55 12.30
N SER A 30 7.93 -13.66 12.86
CA SER A 30 7.68 -14.57 13.97
C SER A 30 8.03 -16.01 13.56
N THR A 31 8.78 -16.71 14.41
CA THR A 31 9.11 -18.13 14.22
C THR A 31 7.93 -19.04 14.55
N GLU A 32 6.95 -18.52 15.29
CA GLU A 32 5.75 -19.23 15.72
C GLU A 32 4.51 -18.39 15.44
N TYR A 33 3.37 -19.05 15.26
CA TYR A 33 2.09 -18.37 15.10
C TYR A 33 1.59 -17.87 16.47
N GLU A 34 1.52 -16.56 16.63
CA GLU A 34 0.92 -15.93 17.81
C GLU A 34 -0.58 -15.75 17.58
N ALA A 35 -1.40 -16.60 18.20
CA ALA A 35 -2.84 -16.47 18.11
C ALA A 35 -3.32 -15.18 18.80
N PRO A 36 -4.25 -14.42 18.20
CA PRO A 36 -4.81 -13.24 18.86
C PRO A 36 -5.59 -13.66 20.11
N THR A 37 -5.37 -12.94 21.20
CA THR A 37 -6.00 -13.19 22.50
C THR A 37 -7.23 -12.31 22.75
N ASP A 38 -7.39 -11.22 21.99
CA ASP A 38 -8.56 -10.35 22.08
C ASP A 38 -9.85 -11.13 21.72
N PRO A 39 -10.83 -11.23 22.65
CA PRO A 39 -12.04 -12.02 22.43
C PRO A 39 -12.88 -11.58 21.22
N LEU A 40 -12.89 -10.28 20.90
CA LEU A 40 -13.61 -9.74 19.75
C LEU A 40 -12.91 -10.15 18.45
N VAL A 41 -11.58 -10.11 18.43
CA VAL A 41 -10.78 -10.57 17.27
C VAL A 41 -10.99 -12.06 17.04
N VAL A 42 -10.89 -12.89 18.09
CA VAL A 42 -11.11 -14.35 17.98
C VAL A 42 -12.50 -14.65 17.41
N LYS A 43 -13.55 -14.01 17.94
CA LYS A 43 -14.92 -14.17 17.45
C LYS A 43 -15.09 -13.71 16.00
N LYS A 44 -14.40 -12.64 15.60
CA LYS A 44 -14.45 -12.12 14.22
C LYS A 44 -13.75 -13.06 13.24
N LEU A 45 -12.60 -13.61 13.63
CA LEU A 45 -11.83 -14.56 12.83
C LEU A 45 -12.63 -15.84 12.56
N ASP A 46 -13.35 -16.37 13.54
CA ASP A 46 -14.21 -17.53 13.34
C ASP A 46 -15.26 -17.28 12.25
N LYS A 47 -15.95 -16.13 12.32
CA LYS A 47 -16.90 -15.70 11.29
C LYS A 47 -16.27 -15.49 9.92
N TRP A 48 -15.09 -14.85 9.88
CA TRP A 48 -14.39 -14.59 8.62
C TRP A 48 -13.93 -15.89 7.95
N ARG A 49 -13.37 -16.82 8.74
CA ARG A 49 -12.99 -18.16 8.27
C ARG A 49 -14.15 -18.91 7.65
N ASP A 50 -15.38 -18.68 8.09
CA ASP A 50 -16.57 -19.33 7.54
C ASP A 50 -17.05 -18.71 6.21
N GLN A 51 -16.58 -17.52 5.84
CA GLN A 51 -16.99 -16.90 4.57
C GLN A 51 -16.48 -17.65 3.34
N LYS A 52 -15.30 -18.30 3.45
CA LYS A 52 -14.58 -19.13 2.43
C LYS A 52 -14.21 -18.46 1.11
N PHE A 53 -15.12 -17.69 0.51
CA PHE A 53 -15.02 -17.19 -0.85
C PHE A 53 -15.42 -15.72 -0.91
N GLY A 54 -14.54 -14.89 -1.47
CA GLY A 54 -14.75 -13.46 -1.60
C GLY A 54 -14.12 -12.87 -2.85
N LEU A 55 -14.39 -11.59 -3.04
CA LEU A 55 -13.90 -10.77 -4.14
C LEU A 55 -12.81 -9.84 -3.62
N ILE A 56 -11.64 -9.84 -4.26
CA ILE A 56 -10.72 -8.70 -4.18
C ILE A 56 -10.80 -7.92 -5.48
N LEU A 57 -10.91 -6.59 -5.39
CA LEU A 57 -11.06 -5.73 -6.54
C LEU A 57 -9.95 -4.68 -6.52
N HIS A 58 -8.95 -4.89 -7.39
CA HIS A 58 -7.91 -3.91 -7.70
C HIS A 58 -8.41 -2.99 -8.82
N TRP A 59 -8.69 -1.74 -8.47
CA TRP A 59 -9.13 -0.72 -9.41
C TRP A 59 -8.58 0.65 -9.03
N GLY A 60 -7.96 1.30 -10.01
CA GLY A 60 -7.27 2.58 -9.86
C GLY A 60 -6.76 3.06 -11.21
N LEU A 61 -5.77 3.97 -11.22
CA LEU A 61 -5.27 4.60 -12.44
C LEU A 61 -4.79 3.60 -13.50
N TYR A 62 -4.18 2.51 -13.04
CA TYR A 62 -3.70 1.40 -13.87
C TYR A 62 -4.76 0.71 -14.72
N ALA A 63 -6.04 0.87 -14.38
CA ALA A 63 -7.14 0.39 -15.22
C ALA A 63 -7.29 1.21 -16.52
N VAL A 64 -6.76 2.44 -16.59
CA VAL A 64 -6.79 3.27 -17.80
C VAL A 64 -5.92 2.66 -18.91
N PRO A 65 -4.62 2.37 -18.68
CA PRO A 65 -3.79 1.71 -19.68
C PRO A 65 -3.93 0.18 -19.70
N GLY A 66 -4.62 -0.43 -18.73
CA GLY A 66 -4.79 -1.88 -18.64
C GLY A 66 -3.51 -2.65 -18.26
N ILE A 67 -2.74 -2.11 -17.31
CA ILE A 67 -1.43 -2.66 -16.89
C ILE A 67 -1.48 -3.25 -15.48
N ILE A 68 -0.38 -3.91 -15.09
CA ILE A 68 -0.19 -4.57 -13.79
C ILE A 68 -0.15 -3.51 -12.68
N GLU A 69 -1.29 -3.30 -12.04
CA GLU A 69 -1.57 -2.30 -11.01
C GLU A 69 -0.65 -1.05 -11.07
N SER A 70 -0.13 -0.58 -9.93
CA SER A 70 0.87 0.48 -9.94
C SER A 70 2.29 -0.04 -10.12
N TRP A 71 2.53 -1.35 -10.15
CA TRP A 71 3.88 -1.92 -10.08
C TRP A 71 4.80 -1.47 -11.20
N GLN A 72 4.22 -1.07 -12.34
CA GLN A 72 4.93 -0.48 -13.46
C GLN A 72 5.70 0.81 -13.12
N ILE A 73 5.41 1.50 -12.01
CA ILE A 73 6.22 2.64 -11.53
C ILE A 73 7.26 2.26 -10.46
N CYS A 74 7.41 0.96 -10.13
CA CYS A 74 8.42 0.44 -9.20
C CYS A 74 9.74 0.08 -9.91
N SER A 75 10.88 0.39 -9.31
CA SER A 75 12.21 0.09 -9.90
C SER A 75 12.72 -1.31 -9.54
N GLU A 76 12.01 -2.36 -9.91
CA GLU A 76 12.43 -3.74 -9.61
C GLU A 76 12.70 -4.60 -10.85
N PRO A 77 13.62 -5.58 -10.80
CA PRO A 77 14.07 -6.33 -11.98
C PRO A 77 12.99 -7.16 -12.68
N TRP A 78 11.91 -7.50 -11.97
CA TRP A 78 10.79 -8.26 -12.53
C TRP A 78 9.76 -7.36 -13.24
N ILE A 79 9.94 -6.04 -13.20
CA ILE A 79 9.12 -5.07 -13.91
C ILE A 79 9.77 -4.79 -15.26
N ASP A 80 9.12 -5.26 -16.31
CA ASP A 80 9.47 -4.90 -17.68
C ASP A 80 8.82 -3.57 -18.07
N ARG A 81 9.62 -2.69 -18.68
CA ARG A 81 9.24 -1.37 -19.17
C ARG A 81 9.98 -1.11 -20.47
N ASP A 82 9.36 -0.29 -21.32
CA ASP A 82 10.02 0.24 -22.51
C ASP A 82 11.34 0.96 -22.15
N SER A 83 12.45 0.38 -22.59
CA SER A 83 13.81 0.87 -22.35
C SER A 83 14.12 2.20 -23.04
N THR A 84 13.28 2.65 -23.96
CA THR A 84 13.43 3.93 -24.65
C THR A 84 12.85 5.11 -23.87
N SER A 85 12.05 4.82 -22.83
CA SER A 85 11.40 5.82 -21.99
C SER A 85 12.23 6.16 -20.75
N ASN A 86 12.40 7.46 -20.48
CA ASN A 86 13.00 7.91 -19.22
C ASN A 86 12.10 7.53 -18.03
N TYR A 87 12.67 6.96 -16.97
CA TYR A 87 11.92 6.46 -15.80
C TYR A 87 11.11 7.55 -15.08
N GLU A 88 11.65 8.75 -14.90
CA GLU A 88 10.92 9.85 -14.27
C GLU A 88 9.77 10.33 -15.15
N ALA A 89 10.01 10.45 -16.46
CA ALA A 89 8.95 10.75 -17.43
C ALA A 89 7.85 9.68 -17.42
N TYR A 90 8.22 8.40 -17.32
CA TYR A 90 7.28 7.28 -17.20
C TYR A 90 6.40 7.42 -15.95
N LYS A 91 6.99 7.67 -14.77
CA LYS A 91 6.24 7.89 -13.53
C LYS A 91 5.25 9.05 -13.64
N GLN A 92 5.69 10.18 -14.20
CA GLN A 92 4.82 11.34 -14.41
C GLN A 92 3.68 11.04 -15.40
N ASN A 93 3.96 10.32 -16.49
CA ASN A 93 2.95 9.88 -17.44
C ASN A 93 1.93 8.94 -16.78
N TYR A 94 2.39 8.01 -15.94
CA TYR A 94 1.51 7.15 -15.17
C TYR A 94 0.58 7.97 -14.26
N TRP A 95 1.11 8.90 -13.45
CA TRP A 95 0.27 9.71 -12.57
C TRP A 95 -0.67 10.65 -13.33
N ASN A 96 -0.31 11.05 -14.56
CA ASN A 96 -1.19 11.79 -15.45
C ASN A 96 -2.45 11.01 -15.89
N TYR A 97 -2.52 9.68 -15.70
CA TYR A 97 -3.77 8.95 -15.89
C TYR A 97 -4.90 9.44 -14.97
N SER A 98 -4.57 10.07 -13.83
CA SER A 98 -5.56 10.75 -12.97
C SER A 98 -6.35 11.84 -13.70
N LYS A 99 -5.78 12.45 -14.74
CA LYS A 99 -6.43 13.49 -15.55
C LYS A 99 -7.43 12.96 -16.57
N VAL A 100 -7.43 11.65 -16.81
CA VAL A 100 -8.34 10.99 -17.77
C VAL A 100 -9.17 9.88 -17.15
N PHE A 101 -8.92 9.52 -15.88
CA PHE A 101 -9.69 8.50 -15.18
C PHE A 101 -11.11 8.98 -14.89
N ASN A 102 -12.06 8.55 -15.73
CA ASN A 102 -13.46 8.95 -15.68
C ASN A 102 -14.40 7.75 -15.89
N PRO A 103 -14.76 7.00 -14.82
CA PRO A 103 -15.57 5.79 -14.95
C PRO A 103 -17.06 6.10 -15.12
N VAL A 104 -17.44 6.58 -16.31
CA VAL A 104 -18.82 6.99 -16.65
C VAL A 104 -19.87 5.88 -16.50
N ASN A 105 -19.44 4.62 -16.57
CA ASN A 105 -20.30 3.44 -16.39
C ASN A 105 -20.23 2.83 -14.97
N PHE A 106 -19.76 3.60 -13.98
CA PHE A 106 -19.62 3.13 -12.60
C PHE A 106 -20.96 2.71 -11.98
N ASN A 107 -21.12 1.40 -11.77
CA ASN A 107 -22.33 0.78 -11.21
C ASN A 107 -21.95 -0.32 -10.19
N PRO A 108 -21.67 0.06 -8.93
CA PRO A 108 -21.27 -0.91 -7.91
C PRO A 108 -22.40 -1.87 -7.53
N GLU A 109 -23.67 -1.51 -7.72
CA GLU A 109 -24.81 -2.41 -7.49
C GLU A 109 -24.79 -3.60 -8.46
N GLN A 110 -24.42 -3.39 -9.72
CA GLN A 110 -24.23 -4.48 -10.69
C GLN A 110 -23.13 -5.43 -10.22
N TRP A 111 -22.00 -4.90 -9.74
CA TRP A 111 -20.87 -5.71 -9.26
C TRP A 111 -21.27 -6.55 -8.05
N ALA A 112 -21.95 -5.94 -7.06
CA ALA A 112 -22.44 -6.64 -5.87
C ALA A 112 -23.44 -7.74 -6.23
N SER A 113 -24.36 -7.47 -7.16
CA SER A 113 -25.34 -8.46 -7.62
C SER A 113 -24.67 -9.66 -8.28
N VAL A 114 -23.68 -9.43 -9.16
CA VAL A 114 -22.94 -10.51 -9.82
C VAL A 114 -22.12 -11.32 -8.81
N ALA A 115 -21.40 -10.65 -7.90
CA ALA A 115 -20.62 -11.31 -6.85
C ALA A 115 -21.52 -12.19 -5.96
N LYS A 116 -22.70 -11.71 -5.60
CA LYS A 116 -23.67 -12.49 -4.81
C LYS A 116 -24.15 -13.72 -5.56
N LYS A 117 -24.50 -13.58 -6.83
CA LYS A 117 -24.92 -14.70 -7.71
C LYS A 117 -23.80 -15.73 -7.87
N ALA A 118 -22.54 -15.28 -7.88
CA ALA A 118 -21.38 -16.17 -7.88
C ALA A 118 -21.13 -16.89 -6.54
N GLY A 119 -21.86 -16.53 -5.47
CA GLY A 119 -21.71 -17.15 -4.15
C GLY A 119 -20.63 -16.53 -3.27
N MET A 120 -20.06 -15.38 -3.67
CA MET A 120 -19.10 -14.65 -2.84
C MET A 120 -19.77 -14.08 -1.58
N ARG A 121 -18.97 -13.86 -0.54
CA ARG A 121 -19.43 -13.49 0.80
C ARG A 121 -18.75 -12.27 1.41
N TYR A 122 -17.59 -11.90 0.89
CA TYR A 122 -16.89 -10.69 1.29
C TYR A 122 -16.26 -9.98 0.10
N LEU A 123 -16.10 -8.66 0.23
CA LEU A 123 -15.38 -7.81 -0.72
C LEU A 123 -14.16 -7.25 -0.02
N VAL A 124 -13.02 -7.16 -0.71
CA VAL A 124 -11.89 -6.30 -0.38
C VAL A 124 -11.65 -5.36 -1.55
N PHE A 125 -11.85 -4.06 -1.35
CA PHE A 125 -11.71 -3.05 -2.40
C PHE A 125 -10.44 -2.22 -2.19
N THR A 126 -9.66 -1.98 -3.25
CA THR A 126 -8.49 -1.11 -3.19
C THR A 126 -8.90 0.35 -2.99
N THR A 127 -8.85 0.84 -1.74
CA THR A 127 -9.07 2.25 -1.43
C THR A 127 -7.87 3.11 -1.81
N LYS A 128 -6.67 2.53 -1.72
CA LYS A 128 -5.41 3.09 -2.20
C LYS A 128 -4.42 1.98 -2.56
N HIS A 129 -3.82 2.03 -3.75
CA HIS A 129 -2.71 1.15 -4.13
C HIS A 129 -1.36 1.87 -3.97
N HIS A 130 -0.24 1.23 -4.33
CA HIS A 130 1.08 1.84 -4.10
C HIS A 130 1.31 3.15 -4.87
N ASP A 131 0.59 3.40 -5.98
CA ASP A 131 0.68 4.69 -6.70
C ASP A 131 0.22 5.91 -5.90
N GLY A 132 -0.42 5.71 -4.75
CA GLY A 132 -0.92 6.78 -3.89
C GLY A 132 -2.26 7.37 -4.32
N PHE A 133 -2.87 6.88 -5.41
CA PHE A 133 -4.15 7.40 -5.88
C PHE A 133 -5.30 6.89 -5.00
N ASN A 134 -6.07 7.82 -4.44
CA ASN A 134 -7.12 7.49 -3.47
C ASN A 134 -8.46 7.31 -4.18
N MET A 135 -9.06 6.14 -4.01
CA MET A 135 -10.40 5.76 -4.50
C MET A 135 -11.51 6.15 -3.50
N PHE A 136 -11.21 7.05 -2.57
CA PHE A 136 -12.12 7.56 -1.55
C PHE A 136 -11.84 9.05 -1.31
N ASP A 137 -12.82 9.79 -0.81
CA ASP A 137 -12.70 11.26 -0.64
C ASP A 137 -11.93 11.64 0.63
N THR A 138 -10.62 11.38 0.64
CA THR A 138 -9.73 11.70 1.77
C THR A 138 -9.48 13.19 1.91
N LYS A 139 -9.26 13.69 3.13
CA LYS A 139 -8.81 15.08 3.37
C LYS A 139 -7.28 15.21 3.37
N GLN A 140 -6.55 14.10 3.29
CA GLN A 140 -5.09 14.09 3.46
C GLN A 140 -4.32 14.33 2.15
N SER A 141 -4.97 14.18 0.99
CA SER A 141 -4.33 14.30 -0.32
C SER A 141 -5.32 14.78 -1.38
N ASP A 142 -4.84 15.62 -2.30
CA ASP A 142 -5.59 15.98 -3.51
C ASP A 142 -5.46 14.95 -4.63
N PHE A 143 -4.58 13.96 -4.49
CA PHE A 143 -4.40 12.86 -5.43
C PHE A 143 -5.45 11.77 -5.21
N LYS A 144 -6.68 12.11 -5.56
CA LYS A 144 -7.88 11.30 -5.31
C LYS A 144 -8.89 11.44 -6.45
N ILE A 145 -9.72 10.42 -6.61
CA ILE A 145 -10.72 10.37 -7.69
C ILE A 145 -11.73 11.51 -7.64
N SER A 146 -12.11 11.99 -6.45
CA SER A 146 -13.04 13.11 -6.25
C SER A 146 -12.49 14.47 -6.68
N ASN A 147 -11.19 14.56 -7.01
CA ASN A 147 -10.56 15.77 -7.56
C ASN A 147 -10.30 15.66 -9.08
N GLY A 148 -10.56 14.51 -9.70
CA GLY A 148 -10.30 14.24 -11.11
C GLY A 148 -11.50 14.49 -12.03
N PRO A 149 -11.49 13.95 -13.26
CA PRO A 149 -12.61 14.05 -14.21
C PRO A 149 -13.96 13.54 -13.70
N PHE A 150 -13.95 12.63 -12.71
CA PHE A 150 -15.15 12.04 -12.13
C PHE A 150 -15.77 12.89 -10.99
N LYS A 151 -15.18 14.04 -10.64
CA LYS A 151 -15.56 14.88 -9.49
C LYS A 151 -17.02 15.32 -9.45
N ASP A 152 -17.62 15.60 -10.61
CA ASP A 152 -18.99 16.11 -10.70
C ASP A 152 -20.03 14.98 -10.64
N ASN A 153 -19.60 13.72 -10.65
CA ASN A 153 -20.49 12.60 -10.43
C ASN A 153 -20.95 12.59 -8.96
N PRO A 154 -22.26 12.43 -8.66
CA PRO A 154 -22.74 12.32 -7.27
C PRO A 154 -22.15 11.11 -6.52
N ARG A 155 -21.55 10.17 -7.25
CA ARG A 155 -20.85 9.00 -6.75
C ARG A 155 -19.32 9.10 -6.81
N ALA A 156 -18.76 10.31 -6.89
CA ALA A 156 -17.32 10.56 -7.00
C ALA A 156 -16.50 9.89 -5.89
N ASP A 157 -17.04 9.84 -4.66
CA ASP A 157 -16.47 9.03 -3.57
C ASP A 157 -16.76 7.53 -3.78
N VAL A 158 -16.05 6.90 -4.71
CA VAL A 158 -16.40 5.55 -5.19
C VAL A 158 -16.33 4.48 -4.11
N ALA A 159 -15.34 4.52 -3.20
CA ALA A 159 -15.25 3.56 -2.09
C ALA A 159 -16.52 3.54 -1.25
N LYS A 160 -17.10 4.70 -0.93
CA LYS A 160 -18.36 4.79 -0.18
C LYS A 160 -19.50 4.06 -0.89
N TYR A 161 -19.63 4.23 -2.19
CA TYR A 161 -20.71 3.60 -2.97
C TYR A 161 -20.47 2.11 -3.21
N VAL A 162 -19.21 1.69 -3.44
CA VAL A 162 -18.83 0.27 -3.51
C VAL A 162 -19.17 -0.44 -2.18
N PHE A 163 -18.69 0.07 -1.05
CA PHE A 163 -18.96 -0.53 0.25
C PHE A 163 -20.45 -0.57 0.58
N SER A 164 -21.18 0.50 0.25
CA SER A 164 -22.63 0.55 0.47
C SER A 164 -23.38 -0.48 -0.37
N ALA A 165 -23.03 -0.66 -1.65
CA ALA A 165 -23.67 -1.62 -2.54
C ALA A 165 -23.45 -3.07 -2.06
N PHE A 166 -22.21 -3.44 -1.74
CA PHE A 166 -21.90 -4.80 -1.26
C PHE A 166 -22.48 -5.07 0.12
N ARG A 167 -22.49 -4.08 1.03
CA ARG A 167 -23.07 -4.24 2.36
C ARG A 167 -24.58 -4.48 2.30
N LYS A 168 -25.30 -3.81 1.37
CA LYS A 168 -26.73 -4.06 1.12
C LYS A 168 -27.00 -5.50 0.68
N GLU A 169 -26.06 -6.13 0.00
CA GLU A 169 -26.16 -7.52 -0.44
C GLU A 169 -25.75 -8.54 0.63
N GLY A 170 -25.34 -8.08 1.83
CA GLY A 170 -24.97 -8.91 2.97
C GLY A 170 -23.51 -9.32 3.03
N PHE A 171 -22.63 -8.64 2.28
CA PHE A 171 -21.20 -8.95 2.27
C PHE A 171 -20.49 -8.40 3.51
N MET A 172 -19.47 -9.13 3.98
CA MET A 172 -18.41 -8.53 4.79
C MET A 172 -17.59 -7.57 3.91
N ILE A 173 -17.21 -6.43 4.47
CA ILE A 173 -16.56 -5.32 3.76
C ILE A 173 -15.11 -5.16 4.20
N GLY A 174 -14.21 -5.14 3.24
CA GLY A 174 -12.79 -4.95 3.41
C GLY A 174 -12.27 -3.76 2.62
N ALA A 175 -11.39 -2.99 3.25
CA ALA A 175 -10.66 -1.91 2.61
C ALA A 175 -9.20 -2.33 2.45
N TYR A 176 -8.76 -2.64 1.22
CA TYR A 176 -7.33 -2.74 0.96
C TYR A 176 -6.73 -1.34 0.98
N PHE A 177 -5.74 -1.13 1.85
CA PHE A 177 -4.99 0.10 1.91
C PHE A 177 -3.49 -0.18 1.79
N SER A 178 -2.88 0.34 0.73
CA SER A 178 -1.44 0.23 0.57
C SER A 178 -0.70 1.14 1.55
N LYS A 179 0.11 0.54 2.44
CA LYS A 179 1.04 1.31 3.28
C LYS A 179 2.06 2.05 2.43
N PRO A 180 2.77 1.47 1.44
CA PRO A 180 3.63 2.26 0.56
C PRO A 180 2.82 3.25 -0.29
N ASP A 181 3.29 4.48 -0.39
CA ASP A 181 2.67 5.55 -1.18
C ASP A 181 3.75 6.24 -1.99
N TRP A 182 3.84 5.85 -3.25
CA TRP A 182 4.88 6.27 -4.17
C TRP A 182 4.69 7.70 -4.68
N HIS A 183 3.52 8.31 -4.44
CA HIS A 183 3.24 9.71 -4.75
C HIS A 183 3.56 10.65 -3.58
N SER A 184 3.58 10.13 -2.34
CA SER A 184 3.92 10.92 -1.16
C SER A 184 5.40 11.29 -1.09
N GLN A 185 5.71 12.59 -1.01
CA GLN A 185 7.07 13.10 -0.79
C GLN A 185 7.68 12.69 0.56
N ASP A 186 6.86 12.22 1.50
CA ASP A 186 7.30 11.72 2.80
C ASP A 186 7.61 10.22 2.77
N PHE A 187 7.41 9.54 1.63
CA PHE A 187 7.81 8.13 1.41
C PHE A 187 8.82 8.00 0.27
N TRP A 188 8.47 8.46 -0.93
CA TRP A 188 9.39 8.64 -2.05
C TRP A 188 9.75 10.11 -2.16
N TRP A 189 10.78 10.51 -1.43
CA TRP A 189 11.26 11.89 -1.40
C TRP A 189 11.99 12.20 -2.72
N PRO A 190 11.55 13.22 -3.50
CA PRO A 190 12.22 13.59 -4.76
C PRO A 190 13.71 13.95 -4.65
N LYS A 191 14.22 14.13 -3.43
CA LYS A 191 15.66 14.34 -3.17
C LYS A 191 16.52 13.13 -3.53
N TYR A 192 15.97 11.91 -3.48
CA TYR A 192 16.70 10.68 -3.69
C TYR A 192 16.09 9.87 -4.85
N ALA A 193 16.90 9.03 -5.50
CA ALA A 193 16.41 8.06 -6.47
C ALA A 193 15.41 7.10 -5.81
N THR A 194 14.54 6.45 -6.59
CA THR A 194 13.60 5.44 -6.10
C THR A 194 14.08 4.04 -6.51
N PRO A 195 14.98 3.40 -5.74
CA PRO A 195 15.67 2.18 -6.16
C PRO A 195 14.80 0.93 -6.13
N ASP A 196 13.76 0.90 -5.29
CA ASP A 196 12.86 -0.24 -5.10
C ASP A 196 11.50 0.25 -4.55
N ARG A 197 10.65 -0.69 -4.11
CA ARG A 197 9.31 -0.40 -3.55
C ARG A 197 9.30 0.33 -2.20
N ASN A 198 10.44 0.47 -1.52
CA ASN A 198 10.53 0.92 -0.13
C ASN A 198 10.74 2.44 -0.02
N VAL A 199 10.76 2.94 1.22
CA VAL A 199 11.12 4.33 1.53
C VAL A 199 12.54 4.63 1.00
N ASN A 200 12.71 5.72 0.27
CA ASN A 200 13.95 5.98 -0.47
C ASN A 200 14.98 6.84 0.30
N TYR A 201 14.82 6.94 1.62
CA TYR A 201 15.70 7.68 2.50
C TYR A 201 15.87 6.97 3.85
N ASP A 202 16.94 7.28 4.57
CA ASP A 202 17.17 6.75 5.91
C ASP A 202 16.20 7.38 6.93
N ILE A 203 15.23 6.59 7.39
CA ILE A 203 14.22 7.02 8.36
C ILE A 203 14.81 7.35 9.74
N LYS A 204 15.97 6.78 10.12
CA LYS A 204 16.66 7.10 11.38
C LYS A 204 17.33 8.47 11.30
N LYS A 205 17.81 8.85 10.12
CA LYS A 205 18.36 10.19 9.85
C LYS A 205 17.29 11.26 9.71
N TYR A 206 16.09 10.89 9.21
CA TYR A 206 14.98 11.81 9.00
C TYR A 206 13.69 11.37 9.72
N PRO A 207 13.71 11.21 11.05
CA PRO A 207 12.58 10.65 11.80
C PRO A 207 11.34 11.56 11.74
N TRP A 208 11.53 12.88 11.62
CA TRP A 208 10.44 13.84 11.47
C TRP A 208 9.66 13.64 10.16
N ARG A 209 10.33 13.25 9.07
CA ARG A 209 9.68 12.99 7.78
C ARG A 209 8.91 11.69 7.83
N TRP A 210 9.53 10.66 8.41
CA TRP A 210 8.85 9.40 8.63
C TRP A 210 7.61 9.56 9.53
N LYS A 211 7.70 10.39 10.57
CA LYS A 211 6.55 10.71 11.42
C LYS A 211 5.42 11.38 10.65
N LYS A 212 5.71 12.36 9.78
CA LYS A 212 4.70 12.94 8.88
C LYS A 212 4.02 11.88 8.02
N TYR A 213 4.79 10.93 7.49
CA TYR A 213 4.24 9.82 6.71
C TYR A 213 3.33 8.89 7.53
N GLN A 214 3.73 8.58 8.76
CA GLN A 214 2.92 7.79 9.69
C GLN A 214 1.61 8.50 10.02
N ASP A 215 1.66 9.81 10.30
CA ASP A 215 0.47 10.61 10.63
C ASP A 215 -0.46 10.73 9.41
N PHE A 216 0.09 10.96 8.22
CA PHE A 216 -0.64 10.93 6.95
C PHE A 216 -1.37 9.59 6.76
N THR A 217 -0.65 8.48 6.90
CA THR A 217 -1.19 7.12 6.75
C THR A 217 -2.27 6.83 7.79
N TYR A 218 -2.00 7.15 9.06
CA TYR A 218 -2.95 6.96 10.16
C TYR A 218 -4.24 7.74 9.93
N ASN A 219 -4.14 9.01 9.50
CA ASN A 219 -5.32 9.84 9.26
C ASN A 219 -6.17 9.31 8.11
N GLN A 220 -5.55 8.82 7.02
CA GLN A 220 -6.28 8.19 5.92
C GLN A 220 -7.02 6.92 6.35
N ILE A 221 -6.33 6.04 7.09
CA ILE A 221 -6.95 4.81 7.64
C ILE A 221 -8.07 5.19 8.62
N SER A 222 -7.85 6.19 9.47
CA SER A 222 -8.85 6.68 10.40
C SER A 222 -10.11 7.20 9.67
N GLU A 223 -9.95 7.94 8.58
CA GLU A 223 -11.08 8.38 7.74
C GLU A 223 -11.88 7.17 7.21
N LEU A 224 -11.20 6.12 6.72
CA LEU A 224 -11.85 4.88 6.27
C LEU A 224 -12.61 4.19 7.40
N MET A 225 -12.00 4.05 8.58
CA MET A 225 -12.59 3.33 9.72
C MET A 225 -13.79 4.06 10.34
N HIS A 226 -13.84 5.40 10.26
CA HIS A 226 -14.89 6.18 10.89
C HIS A 226 -16.00 6.63 9.94
N ASN A 227 -15.70 6.87 8.66
CA ASN A 227 -16.65 7.54 7.75
C ASN A 227 -17.32 6.60 6.74
N TYR A 228 -16.85 5.35 6.59
CA TYR A 228 -17.30 4.42 5.53
C TYR A 228 -18.14 3.24 6.06
N GLY A 229 -18.65 3.38 7.29
CA GLY A 229 -19.38 2.35 8.01
C GLY A 229 -18.47 1.26 8.58
N SER A 230 -19.07 0.19 9.11
CA SER A 230 -18.29 -0.91 9.69
C SER A 230 -17.38 -1.56 8.64
N MET A 231 -16.09 -1.65 8.97
CA MET A 231 -15.10 -2.42 8.23
C MET A 231 -14.85 -3.74 8.94
N ASP A 232 -14.89 -4.82 8.15
CA ASP A 232 -14.69 -6.18 8.62
C ASP A 232 -13.25 -6.67 8.41
N ILE A 233 -12.56 -6.08 7.42
CA ILE A 233 -11.20 -6.41 6.99
C ILE A 233 -10.46 -5.10 6.64
N LEU A 234 -9.21 -4.96 7.06
CA LEU A 234 -8.30 -3.86 6.69
C LEU A 234 -6.94 -4.44 6.31
#